data_AF-A0A424W8R8-F1
#
_entry.id   AF-A0A424W8R8-F1
#
_cell.length_a   1.000
_cell.length_b   1.000
_cell.length_c   1.000
_cell.angle_alpha   90.00
_cell.angle_beta   90.00
_cell.angle_gamma   90.00
#
_symmetry.space_group_name_H-M   'P 1'
#
loop_
_entity.id
_entity.type
_entity.pdbx_description
1 polymer ?
#
loop_
_entity_poly.entity_id
_entity_poly.type
_entity_poly.pdbx_seq_one_letter_code
_entity_poly.pdbx_strand_id
1 'polypeptide(L)'
;MSRALIRSLKKTQRLGAHAQASTAQRQDARSAAQSLLQRSVRFKHDRLAVLRLANAVQLGANVDETLWDYCLAVASNLADPTQLQKVLALRRGATDQPTGGTTPAEPNPRRQA
;
A
#
# COMPACT_ATOMS: atom_id res chain seq x y z
N MET A 1 4.15 2.44 18.76
CA MET A 1 3.87 3.77 18.19
C MET A 1 3.02 4.57 19.18
N SER A 2 3.42 5.82 19.46
CA SER A 2 2.65 6.72 20.32
C SER A 2 1.35 7.18 19.64
N ARG A 3 0.37 7.64 20.43
CA ARG A 3 -0.89 8.20 19.90
C ARG A 3 -0.64 9.43 19.01
N ALA A 4 0.35 10.26 19.36
CA ALA A 4 0.75 11.41 18.57
C ALA A 4 1.27 11.01 17.19
N LEU A 5 2.14 9.99 17.13
CA LEU A 5 2.64 9.46 15.87
C LEU A 5 1.50 8.92 14.99
N ILE A 6 0.57 8.14 15.56
CA ILE A 6 -0.58 7.61 14.81
C ILE A 6 -1.44 8.76 14.23
N ARG A 7 -1.64 9.85 14.98
CA ARG A 7 -2.36 11.02 14.47
C ARG A 7 -1.61 11.70 13.32
N SER A 8 -0.29 11.84 13.46
CA SER A 8 0.57 12.38 12.40
C SER A 8 0.48 11.56 11.11
N LEU A 9 0.66 10.24 11.20
CA LEU A 9 0.58 9.33 10.06
C LEU A 9 -0.78 9.41 9.34
N LYS A 10 -1.89 9.45 10.10
CA LYS A 10 -3.22 9.63 9.51
C LYS A 10 -3.38 10.98 8.80
N LYS A 11 -2.72 12.03 9.30
CA LYS A 11 -2.72 13.35 8.65
C LYS A 11 -1.92 13.28 7.35
N THR A 12 -0.70 12.74 7.39
CA THR A 12 0.16 12.54 6.21
C THR A 12 -0.53 11.75 5.13
N GLN A 13 -1.16 10.62 5.49
CA GLN A 13 -1.92 9.79 4.56
C GLN A 13 -3.03 10.57 3.85
N ARG A 14 -3.79 11.39 4.58
CA ARG A 14 -4.86 12.23 4.00
C ARG A 14 -4.32 13.31 3.08
N LEU A 15 -3.18 13.91 3.42
CA LEU A 15 -2.54 14.94 2.59
C LEU A 15 -2.08 14.36 1.25
N GLY A 16 -1.40 13.21 1.26
CA GLY A 16 -0.94 12.58 0.01
C GLY A 16 -2.03 11.88 -0.81
N ALA A 17 -3.22 11.68 -0.25
CA ALA A 17 -4.39 11.20 -1.00
C ALA A 17 -5.07 12.30 -1.84
N HIS A 18 -4.70 13.57 -1.63
CA HIS A 18 -5.29 14.67 -2.37
C HIS A 18 -4.80 14.68 -3.84
N ALA A 19 -5.68 15.00 -4.79
CA ALA A 19 -5.33 15.01 -6.22
C ALA A 19 -4.13 15.93 -6.53
N GLN A 20 -4.05 17.06 -5.83
CA GLN A 20 -2.99 18.08 -5.97
C GLN A 20 -1.75 17.81 -5.09
N ALA A 21 -1.66 16.64 -4.44
CA ALA A 21 -0.50 16.32 -3.61
C ALA A 21 0.77 16.19 -4.45
N SER A 22 1.87 16.79 -3.97
CA SER A 22 3.18 16.66 -4.60
C SER A 22 3.69 15.22 -4.56
N THR A 23 4.66 14.89 -5.40
CA THR A 23 5.30 13.56 -5.42
C THR A 23 5.84 13.17 -4.05
N ALA A 24 6.46 14.11 -3.33
CA ALA A 24 6.95 13.90 -1.97
C ALA A 24 5.81 13.57 -0.99
N GLN A 25 4.72 14.34 -1.02
CA GLN A 25 3.56 14.10 -0.16
C GLN A 25 2.90 12.75 -0.44
N ARG A 26 2.86 12.32 -1.71
CA ARG A 26 2.36 10.99 -2.09
C ARG A 26 3.27 9.89 -1.56
N GLN A 27 4.58 10.05 -1.64
CA GLN A 27 5.54 9.08 -1.11
C GLN A 27 5.47 8.96 0.42
N ASP A 28 5.34 10.09 1.12
CA ASP A 28 5.13 10.11 2.56
C ASP A 28 3.81 9.44 2.95
N ALA A 29 2.74 9.66 2.17
CA ALA A 29 1.46 9.03 2.40
C ALA A 29 1.50 7.51 2.18
N ARG A 30 2.23 7.00 1.18
CA ARG A 30 2.46 5.56 0.98
C ARG A 30 3.13 4.95 2.22
N SER A 31 4.21 5.56 2.68
CA SER A 31 4.97 5.12 3.85
C SER A 31 4.12 5.15 5.12
N ALA A 32 3.30 6.19 5.27
CA ALA A 32 2.36 6.32 6.38
C ALA A 32 1.25 5.26 6.35
N ALA A 33 0.68 4.98 5.18
CA ALA A 33 -0.34 3.96 5.00
C ALA A 33 0.20 2.56 5.33
N GLN A 34 1.40 2.22 4.86
CA GLN A 34 2.08 0.96 5.16
C GLN A 34 2.33 0.82 6.68
N SER A 35 2.86 1.86 7.32
CA SER A 35 3.09 1.89 8.77
C SER A 35 1.81 1.68 9.57
N LEU A 36 0.70 2.29 9.14
CA LEU A 36 -0.60 2.14 9.77
C LEU A 36 -1.16 0.72 9.56
N LEU A 37 -0.99 0.13 8.37
CA LEU A 37 -1.42 -1.24 8.06
C LEU A 37 -0.68 -2.25 8.95
N GLN A 38 0.65 -2.22 8.95
CA GLN A 38 1.49 -3.08 9.79
C GLN A 38 1.07 -3.00 11.27
N ARG A 39 0.79 -1.80 11.75
CA ARG A 39 0.30 -1.62 13.12
C ARG A 39 -1.08 -2.23 13.34
N SER A 40 -1.99 -2.18 12.37
CA SER A 40 -3.29 -2.86 12.51
C SER A 40 -3.12 -4.37 12.60
N VAL A 41 -2.28 -4.96 11.74
CA VAL A 41 -2.00 -6.40 11.73
C VAL A 41 -1.35 -6.82 13.05
N ARG A 42 -0.32 -6.11 13.51
CA ARG A 42 0.35 -6.41 14.79
C ARG A 42 -0.59 -6.43 16.00
N PHE A 43 -1.62 -5.59 16.00
CA PHE A 43 -2.59 -5.50 17.10
C PHE A 43 -3.88 -6.28 16.81
N LYS A 44 -3.92 -7.08 15.74
CA LYS A 44 -5.10 -7.85 15.31
C LYS A 44 -6.38 -7.02 15.18
N HIS A 45 -6.24 -5.79 14.69
CA HIS A 45 -7.38 -4.92 14.39
C HIS A 45 -7.97 -5.28 13.03
N ASP A 46 -8.61 -6.43 12.94
CA ASP A 46 -9.04 -7.11 11.72
C ASP A 46 -9.74 -6.22 10.68
N ARG A 47 -10.92 -5.69 11.03
CA ARG A 47 -11.66 -4.80 10.13
C ARG A 47 -10.85 -3.56 9.73
N LEU A 48 -10.06 -3.02 10.65
CA LEU A 48 -9.24 -1.85 10.39
C LEU A 48 -8.00 -2.18 9.52
N ALA A 49 -7.48 -3.41 9.59
CA ALA A 49 -6.40 -3.89 8.73
C ALA A 49 -6.87 -3.92 7.28
N VAL A 50 -8.04 -4.52 7.02
CA VAL A 50 -8.66 -4.56 5.68
C VAL A 50 -8.90 -3.15 5.12
N LEU A 51 -9.45 -2.24 5.92
CA LEU A 51 -9.64 -0.84 5.50
C LEU A 51 -8.31 -0.12 5.21
N ARG A 52 -7.27 -0.38 5.99
CA ARG A 52 -5.94 0.23 5.76
C ARG A 52 -5.21 -0.39 4.58
N LEU A 53 -5.44 -1.66 4.27
CA LEU A 53 -4.95 -2.29 3.06
C LEU A 53 -5.52 -1.59 1.82
N ALA A 54 -6.83 -1.38 1.77
CA ALA A 54 -7.45 -0.64 0.67
C ALA A 54 -6.85 0.75 0.48
N ASN A 55 -6.54 1.45 1.56
CA ASN A 55 -5.89 2.76 1.49
C ASN A 55 -4.43 2.67 1.01
N ALA A 56 -3.67 1.68 1.48
CA ALA A 56 -2.29 1.46 1.07
C ALA A 56 -2.20 1.19 -0.44
N VAL A 57 -3.08 0.33 -0.96
CA VAL A 57 -3.16 0.00 -2.40
C VAL A 57 -3.56 1.20 -3.23
N GLN A 58 -4.59 1.96 -2.81
CA GLN A 58 -5.01 3.18 -3.52
C GLN A 58 -3.90 4.24 -3.62
N LEU A 59 -3.04 4.33 -2.60
CA LEU A 59 -1.89 5.24 -2.61
C LEU A 59 -0.68 4.68 -3.39
N GLY A 60 -0.75 3.44 -3.85
CA GLY A 60 0.36 2.74 -4.50
C GLY A 60 1.50 2.40 -3.53
N ALA A 61 1.18 2.12 -2.26
CA ALA A 61 2.16 1.64 -1.30
C ALA A 61 2.53 0.19 -1.61
N ASN A 62 3.81 -0.15 -1.44
CA ASN A 62 4.26 -1.54 -1.57
C ASN A 62 3.78 -2.35 -0.36
N VAL A 63 2.79 -3.22 -0.58
CA VAL A 63 2.23 -4.09 0.46
C VAL A 63 2.85 -5.47 0.31
N ASP A 64 3.54 -5.92 1.35
CA ASP A 64 4.16 -7.24 1.42
C ASP A 64 3.12 -8.37 1.40
N GLU A 65 3.51 -9.52 0.85
CA GLU A 65 2.65 -10.72 0.72
C GLU A 65 2.08 -11.17 2.08
N THR A 66 2.86 -11.08 3.15
CA THR A 66 2.37 -11.46 4.50
C THR A 66 1.21 -10.59 4.99
N LEU A 67 1.19 -9.31 4.61
CA LEU A 67 0.10 -8.39 4.94
C LEU A 67 -1.12 -8.65 4.07
N TRP A 68 -0.92 -9.06 2.81
CA TRP A 68 -1.99 -9.51 1.92
C TRP A 68 -2.66 -10.76 2.46
N ASP A 69 -1.89 -11.79 2.81
CA ASP A 69 -2.41 -13.06 3.32
C ASP A 69 -3.16 -12.86 4.64
N TYR A 70 -2.64 -12.03 5.54
CA TYR A 70 -3.35 -11.68 6.78
C TYR A 70 -4.71 -11.04 6.48
N CYS A 71 -4.75 -10.02 5.61
CA CYS A 71 -5.99 -9.33 5.30
C CYS A 71 -6.98 -10.22 4.55
N LEU A 72 -6.49 -11.13 3.70
CA LEU A 72 -7.31 -12.10 3.00
C LEU A 72 -7.93 -13.10 4.00
N ALA A 73 -7.13 -13.68 4.89
CA ALA A 73 -7.61 -14.60 5.91
C ALA A 73 -8.65 -13.94 6.82
N VAL A 74 -8.38 -12.71 7.27
CA VAL A 74 -9.34 -11.93 8.07
C VAL A 74 -10.61 -11.64 7.28
N ALA A 75 -10.50 -11.17 6.03
CA ALA A 75 -11.67 -10.82 5.23
C ALA A 75 -12.56 -12.04 4.92
N SER A 76 -11.97 -13.23 4.75
CA SER A 76 -12.70 -14.49 4.60
C SER A 76 -13.45 -14.91 5.87
N ASN A 77 -12.93 -14.54 7.05
CA ASN A 77 -13.53 -14.85 8.35
C ASN A 77 -14.55 -13.80 8.82
N LEU A 78 -14.59 -12.61 8.19
CA LEU A 78 -15.59 -11.60 8.48
C LEU A 78 -16.94 -12.01 7.88
N ALA A 79 -18.02 -11.78 8.62
CA ALA A 79 -19.40 -12.02 8.15
C ALA A 79 -19.85 -11.08 7.00
N ASP A 80 -18.97 -10.21 6.51
CA ASP A 80 -19.23 -9.28 5.41
C ASP A 80 -18.50 -9.74 4.13
N PRO A 81 -19.20 -10.43 3.20
CA PRO A 81 -18.59 -10.92 1.96
C PRO A 81 -18.06 -9.79 1.07
N THR A 82 -18.55 -8.56 1.25
CA THR A 82 -18.10 -7.37 0.53
C THR A 82 -16.63 -7.06 0.82
N GLN A 83 -16.16 -7.32 2.05
CA GLN A 83 -14.75 -7.09 2.41
C GLN A 83 -13.84 -8.05 1.66
N LEU A 84 -14.21 -9.33 1.59
CA LEU A 84 -13.45 -10.34 0.87
C LEU A 84 -13.35 -9.99 -0.62
N GLN A 85 -14.48 -9.65 -1.25
CA GLN A 85 -14.49 -9.23 -2.66
C GLN A 85 -13.60 -8.00 -2.90
N LYS A 86 -13.63 -7.02 -1.98
CA LYS A 86 -12.76 -5.85 -2.06
C LYS A 86 -11.29 -6.21 -2.00
N VAL A 87 -10.87 -7.06 -1.06
CA VAL A 87 -9.46 -7.50 -0.94
C VAL A 87 -9.02 -8.22 -2.21
N LEU A 88 -9.84 -9.13 -2.73
CA LEU A 88 -9.54 -9.86 -3.98
C LEU A 88 -9.42 -8.92 -5.19
N ALA A 89 -10.33 -7.94 -5.32
CA ALA A 89 -10.27 -6.95 -6.39
C ALA A 89 -9.01 -6.07 -6.30
N LEU A 90 -8.65 -5.63 -5.09
CA LEU A 90 -7.44 -4.86 -4.85
C LEU A 90 -6.17 -5.65 -5.19
N ARG A 91 -6.10 -6.94 -4.82
CA ARG A 91 -4.94 -7.80 -5.10
C ARG A 91 -4.76 -7.98 -6.61
N ARG A 92 -5.85 -8.21 -7.36
CA ARG A 92 -5.82 -8.32 -8.83
C ARG A 92 -5.35 -7.03 -9.50
N GLY A 93 -5.80 -5.87 -9.02
CA GLY A 93 -5.34 -4.58 -9.54
C GLY A 93 -3.89 -4.24 -9.16
N ALA A 94 -3.41 -4.73 -8.01
CA ALA A 94 -2.03 -4.54 -7.59
C ALA A 94 -1.04 -5.40 -8.40
N THR A 95 -1.42 -6.61 -8.81
CA THR A 95 -0.59 -7.47 -9.67
C THR A 95 -0.45 -6.95 -11.11
N ASP A 96 -1.33 -6.05 -11.55
CA ASP A 96 -1.31 -5.45 -12.90
C ASP A 96 -0.36 -4.25 -13.01
N GLN A 97 0.15 -3.73 -11.88
CA GLN A 97 1.18 -2.70 -11.90
C GLN A 97 2.51 -3.33 -12.35
N PRO A 98 3.05 -2.96 -13.53
CA PRO A 98 4.34 -3.46 -13.95
C PRO A 98 5.37 -2.95 -12.94
N THR A 99 6.05 -3.88 -12.28
CA THR A 99 7.32 -3.62 -11.63
C THR A 99 8.29 -3.10 -12.70
N GLY A 100 8.29 -1.78 -12.90
CA GLY A 100 9.21 -1.06 -13.76
C GLY A 100 10.63 -1.26 -13.23
N GLY A 101 11.27 -2.33 -13.70
CA GLY A 101 12.52 -2.83 -13.18
C GLY A 101 13.19 -3.77 -14.16
N THR A 102 13.27 -3.40 -15.43
CA THR A 102 14.31 -3.90 -16.33
C THR A 102 14.68 -2.79 -17.29
N THR A 103 15.67 -2.00 -16.89
CA THR A 103 16.44 -1.13 -17.78
C THR A 103 16.90 -1.96 -18.98
N PRO A 104 16.54 -1.64 -20.23
CA PRO A 104 17.23 -2.21 -21.38
C PRO A 104 18.66 -1.68 -21.32
N ALA A 105 19.63 -2.60 -21.19
CA ALA A 105 21.04 -2.29 -21.32
C ALA A 105 21.27 -1.54 -22.64
N GLU A 106 21.81 -0.33 -22.55
CA GLU A 106 22.39 0.39 -23.67
C GLU A 106 23.81 -0.13 -23.88
N PRO A 107 24.15 -0.77 -25.01
CA PRO A 107 25.54 -0.90 -25.42
C PRO A 107 25.83 0.23 -26.41
N ASN A 108 26.40 1.31 -25.91
CA ASN A 108 27.14 2.26 -26.75
C ASN A 108 28.52 2.47 -26.14
N PRO A 109 29.56 2.10 -26.88
CA PRO A 109 30.48 3.15 -27.24
C PRO A 109 30.90 3.05 -28.70
N ARG A 110 30.51 4.05 -29.47
CA ARG A 110 31.34 4.65 -30.52
C ARG A 110 32.78 4.79 -30.00
N ARG A 111 33.62 3.79 -30.27
CA ARG A 111 35.07 4.01 -30.38
C ARG A 111 35.36 4.31 -31.84
N GLN A 112 35.63 5.59 -32.06
CA GLN A 112 36.30 6.12 -33.22
C GLN A 112 37.74 5.59 -33.24
N ALA A 113 38.19 5.09 -34.39
CA ALA A 113 39.50 5.31 -35.00
C ALA A 113 39.47 4.72 -36.40
#